data_AF-A0A7S1MSI6-F1
#
_entry.id   AF-A0A7S1MSI6-F1
#
_cell.length_a   1.000
_cell.length_b   1.000
_cell.length_c   1.000
_cell.angle_alpha   90.00
_cell.angle_beta   90.00
_cell.angle_gamma   90.00
#
_symmetry.space_group_name_H-M   'P 1'
#
loop_
_entity.id
_entity.type
_entity.pdbx_description
1 polymer ?
#
loop_
_entity_poly.entity_id
_entity_poly.type
_entity_poly.pdbx_seq_one_letter_code
_entity_poly.pdbx_strand_id
1 'polypeptide(L)'
;MLSTLQAVTRGISGLAASALTQARLNAQYKAEAADEIDAGSSSGDDGPRVTIGAPAPPKPAAAPERDADPEHIAEADAADQEAMAAVAAAAAESNKAAAGASAGAPSTGRAPREIPFPELDPSEARIAMSACLLGHEVRYNKGHCHARSTTNLLGTVFKFVPVCPEIDIGLGTPRPTLRIVGDGRNLQRGHEPDMEDLSKIARLYCPTTDEDLTEKMVTYAKAKVEDLRGYGCDGFVLKKDSPSCGLDRVKIYQSTAENAPGRSIYKGFFARTLVSEWPELPVTDEGRLQDEDARDNFIRQVICHHRWRLLDDSFGAVVKFHESHKFVLLAQDPNTLKELGRMLAKGKAHFAENNLRPVYYRKFFMALKVLVGRGRHVNVLRRICGYVKPNADAELYASLQGAIDDYNDGLVPLVVPLTLLQVMSRSLPTSAEEGATTDDAAATKALLTASEYIKGAPRSLKAHTAISSRTKTTVPVVVKTAGI
;
A
#
# COMPACT_ATOMS: atom_id res chain seq x y z
N MET A 1 12.05 -21.38 33.46
CA MET A 1 11.86 -20.96 32.05
C MET A 1 10.44 -20.45 31.78
N LEU A 2 9.36 -21.14 32.21
CA LEU A 2 7.98 -20.61 32.12
C LEU A 2 7.74 -19.27 32.85
N SER A 3 8.31 -19.10 34.05
CA SER A 3 8.20 -17.86 34.83
C SER A 3 8.91 -16.66 34.18
N THR A 4 9.98 -16.92 33.43
CA THR A 4 10.75 -15.91 32.71
C THR A 4 10.01 -15.45 31.45
N LEU A 5 9.32 -16.37 30.75
CA LEU A 5 8.45 -16.06 29.62
C LEU A 5 7.21 -15.25 30.05
N GLN A 6 6.59 -15.60 31.18
CA GLN A 6 5.46 -14.83 31.75
C GLN A 6 5.84 -13.42 32.20
N ALA A 7 7.08 -13.22 32.69
CA ALA A 7 7.58 -11.89 33.05
C ALA A 7 7.86 -11.02 31.82
N VAL A 8 8.34 -11.62 30.72
CA VAL A 8 8.58 -10.92 29.45
C VAL A 8 7.27 -10.55 28.76
N THR A 9 6.25 -11.42 28.75
CA THR A 9 4.92 -11.06 28.21
C THR A 9 4.24 -9.96 29.04
N ARG A 10 4.29 -10.00 30.37
CA ARG A 10 3.78 -8.90 31.22
C ARG A 10 4.53 -7.57 30.99
N GLY A 11 5.84 -7.63 30.78
CA GLY A 11 6.64 -6.44 30.43
C GLY A 11 6.29 -5.85 29.07
N ILE A 12 5.98 -6.69 28.07
CA ILE A 12 5.57 -6.27 26.73
C ILE A 12 4.13 -5.70 26.75
N SER A 13 3.21 -6.30 27.51
CA SER A 13 1.84 -5.78 27.71
C SER A 13 1.86 -4.42 28.41
N GLY A 14 2.70 -4.23 29.44
CA GLY A 14 2.87 -2.95 30.12
C GLY A 14 3.48 -1.85 29.23
N LEU A 15 4.42 -2.21 28.34
CA LEU A 15 4.99 -1.28 27.36
C LEU A 15 3.98 -0.91 26.26
N ALA A 16 3.14 -1.85 25.81
CA ALA A 16 2.07 -1.58 24.87
C ALA A 16 0.99 -0.68 25.48
N ALA A 17 0.58 -0.94 26.73
CA ALA A 17 -0.34 -0.08 27.47
C ALA A 17 0.22 1.33 27.67
N SER A 18 1.51 1.45 28.04
CA SER A 18 2.19 2.75 28.17
C SER A 18 2.30 3.50 26.84
N ALA A 19 2.55 2.79 25.72
CA ALA A 19 2.58 3.39 24.39
C ALA A 19 1.18 3.85 23.92
N LEU A 20 0.12 3.11 24.25
CA LEU A 20 -1.28 3.50 24.05
C LEU A 20 -1.64 4.74 24.88
N THR A 21 -1.26 4.78 26.15
CA THR A 21 -1.43 5.95 27.01
C THR A 21 -0.70 7.16 26.44
N GLN A 22 0.55 7.00 25.99
CA GLN A 22 1.34 8.08 25.39
C GLN A 22 0.76 8.54 24.05
N ALA A 23 0.23 7.63 23.24
CA ALA A 23 -0.46 7.96 21.99
C ALA A 23 -1.75 8.76 22.24
N ARG A 24 -2.54 8.36 23.25
CA ARG A 24 -3.74 9.08 23.70
C ARG A 24 -3.40 10.48 24.22
N LEU A 25 -2.38 10.62 25.06
CA LEU A 25 -1.87 11.91 25.51
C LEU A 25 -1.44 12.79 24.34
N ASN A 26 -0.67 12.26 23.38
CA ASN A 26 -0.22 13.02 22.22
C ASN A 26 -1.37 13.44 21.28
N ALA A 27 -2.42 12.63 21.16
CA ALA A 27 -3.62 12.96 20.40
C ALA A 27 -4.44 14.05 21.10
N GLN A 28 -4.58 13.96 22.43
CA GLN A 28 -5.25 14.95 23.26
C GLN A 28 -4.53 16.30 23.23
N TYR A 29 -3.20 16.33 23.37
CA TYR A 29 -2.41 17.55 23.22
C TYR A 29 -2.53 18.20 21.84
N LYS A 30 -2.71 17.41 20.78
CA LYS A 30 -2.93 17.95 19.42
C LYS A 30 -4.33 18.54 19.23
N ALA A 31 -5.35 17.98 19.89
CA ALA A 31 -6.70 18.51 19.87
C ALA A 31 -6.79 19.82 20.66
N GLU A 32 -6.21 19.86 21.86
CA GLU A 32 -6.16 21.07 22.70
C GLU A 32 -5.37 22.21 22.02
N ALA A 33 -4.26 21.89 21.34
CA ALA A 33 -3.49 22.87 20.58
C ALA A 33 -4.21 23.39 19.30
N ALA A 34 -5.19 22.65 18.78
CA ALA A 34 -6.00 23.11 17.65
C ALA A 34 -7.11 24.07 18.11
N ASP A 35 -7.68 23.85 19.30
CA ASP A 35 -8.71 24.70 19.91
C ASP A 35 -8.13 26.03 20.44
N GLU A 36 -6.88 26.05 20.93
CA GLU A 36 -6.21 27.29 21.36
C GLU A 36 -5.86 28.25 20.21
N ILE A 37 -5.74 27.75 18.97
CA ILE A 37 -5.45 28.59 17.79
C ILE A 37 -6.73 29.31 17.30
N ASP A 38 -7.92 28.77 17.56
CA ASP A 38 -9.20 29.37 17.13
C ASP A 38 -9.76 30.39 18.15
N ALA A 39 -9.32 30.33 19.42
CA ALA A 39 -9.75 31.24 20.48
C ALA A 39 -8.93 32.56 20.57
N GLY A 40 -7.85 32.70 19.79
CA GLY A 40 -6.85 33.76 19.93
C GLY A 40 -6.80 34.79 18.79
N SER A 41 -7.93 35.38 18.36
CA SER A 41 -7.86 36.62 17.55
C SER A 41 -9.08 37.54 17.73
N SER A 42 -9.06 38.37 18.78
CA SER A 42 -9.84 39.61 18.82
C SER A 42 -9.00 40.74 19.42
N SER A 43 -9.16 41.96 18.88
CA SER A 43 -8.32 43.18 18.99
C SER A 43 -7.21 43.26 17.93
N GLY A 44 -7.09 44.27 17.07
CA GLY A 44 -7.79 45.55 16.87
C GLY A 44 -6.77 46.52 16.28
N ASP A 45 -6.86 46.88 14.99
CA ASP A 45 -6.27 48.13 14.45
C ASP A 45 -6.84 48.44 13.05
N ASP A 46 -7.22 49.70 12.86
CA ASP A 46 -7.94 50.27 11.72
C ASP A 46 -6.97 50.77 10.62
N GLY A 47 -7.22 50.39 9.36
CA GLY A 47 -6.59 51.01 8.18
C GLY A 47 -7.07 50.40 6.86
N PRO A 48 -7.45 51.21 5.83
CA PRO A 48 -8.16 50.70 4.67
C PRO A 48 -7.18 50.03 3.69
N ARG A 49 -7.26 48.71 3.57
CA ARG A 49 -6.53 47.94 2.55
C ARG A 49 -7.54 47.38 1.56
N VAL A 50 -7.52 47.91 0.34
CA VAL A 50 -8.30 47.42 -0.80
C VAL A 50 -7.86 45.98 -1.12
N THR A 51 -8.70 45.00 -0.79
CA THR A 51 -8.53 43.59 -1.18
C THR A 51 -9.38 43.30 -2.41
N ILE A 52 -8.71 43.06 -3.54
CA ILE A 52 -9.32 42.43 -4.71
C ILE A 52 -9.55 40.96 -4.36
N GLY A 53 -10.81 40.55 -4.25
CA GLY A 53 -11.21 39.20 -3.86
C GLY A 53 -10.76 38.15 -4.88
N ALA A 54 -9.84 37.28 -4.47
CA ALA A 54 -9.65 35.99 -5.11
C ALA A 54 -10.76 35.05 -4.63
N PRO A 55 -11.48 34.34 -5.51
CA PRO A 55 -12.49 33.37 -5.08
C PRO A 55 -11.80 32.21 -4.34
N ALA A 56 -12.39 31.86 -3.18
CA ALA A 56 -11.96 30.72 -2.38
C ALA A 56 -11.89 29.43 -3.23
N PRO A 57 -10.87 28.57 -3.02
CA PRO A 57 -10.82 27.28 -3.70
C PRO A 57 -12.08 26.46 -3.35
N PRO A 58 -12.67 25.75 -4.32
CA PRO A 58 -13.83 24.92 -4.04
C PRO A 58 -13.45 23.85 -3.00
N LYS A 59 -14.27 23.76 -1.95
CA LYS A 59 -14.23 22.73 -0.92
C LYS A 59 -14.09 21.37 -1.61
N PRO A 60 -13.14 20.50 -1.22
CA PRO A 60 -13.02 19.18 -1.81
C PRO A 60 -14.37 18.48 -1.69
N ALA A 61 -14.86 17.95 -2.83
CA ALA A 61 -16.09 17.17 -2.86
C ALA A 61 -16.03 16.11 -1.76
N ALA A 62 -17.06 16.07 -0.92
CA ALA A 62 -17.20 15.07 0.12
C ALA A 62 -16.99 13.69 -0.51
N ALA A 63 -16.08 12.91 0.07
CA ALA A 63 -15.99 11.50 -0.28
C ALA A 63 -17.40 10.89 -0.12
N PRO A 64 -17.87 10.07 -1.07
CA PRO A 64 -19.19 9.47 -0.92
C PRO A 64 -19.17 8.62 0.36
N GLU A 65 -20.01 9.01 1.33
CA GLU A 65 -20.43 8.14 2.42
C GLU A 65 -21.02 6.89 1.78
N ARG A 66 -20.25 5.81 1.79
CA ARG A 66 -20.76 4.46 1.57
C ARG A 66 -20.64 3.76 2.91
N ASP A 67 -21.59 4.07 3.78
CA ASP A 67 -21.90 3.18 4.90
C ASP A 67 -22.37 1.86 4.28
N ALA A 68 -21.53 0.85 4.43
CA ALA A 68 -21.93 -0.51 4.08
C ALA A 68 -22.86 -0.99 5.19
N ASP A 69 -24.12 -1.22 4.84
CA ASP A 69 -25.17 -1.77 5.70
C ASP A 69 -24.67 -3.06 6.39
N PRO A 70 -24.70 -3.15 7.74
CA PRO A 70 -24.31 -4.33 8.51
C PRO A 70 -24.97 -5.63 8.06
N GLU A 71 -26.20 -5.61 7.55
CA GLU A 71 -26.92 -6.81 7.08
C GLU A 71 -26.37 -7.34 5.75
N HIS A 72 -26.03 -6.44 4.82
CA HIS A 72 -25.46 -6.78 3.51
C HIS A 72 -24.04 -7.39 3.64
N ILE A 73 -23.39 -7.16 4.79
CA ILE A 73 -22.10 -7.70 5.21
C ILE A 73 -22.24 -9.09 5.86
N ALA A 74 -23.29 -9.34 6.66
CA ALA A 74 -23.50 -10.64 7.29
C ALA A 74 -23.85 -11.75 6.27
N GLU A 75 -24.66 -11.45 5.25
CA GLU A 75 -24.89 -12.37 4.13
C GLU A 75 -23.63 -12.57 3.27
N ALA A 76 -22.77 -11.54 3.21
CA ALA A 76 -21.45 -11.66 2.59
C ALA A 76 -20.54 -12.65 3.31
N ASP A 77 -20.61 -12.67 4.64
CA ASP A 77 -19.77 -13.49 5.52
C ASP A 77 -20.08 -14.99 5.41
N ALA A 78 -21.35 -15.38 5.28
CA ALA A 78 -21.73 -16.79 5.12
C ALA A 78 -21.31 -17.33 3.75
N ALA A 79 -21.56 -16.57 2.68
CA ALA A 79 -21.16 -16.92 1.33
C ALA A 79 -19.63 -16.93 1.14
N ASP A 80 -18.90 -16.04 1.84
CA ASP A 80 -17.43 -16.05 1.84
C ASP A 80 -16.89 -17.26 2.60
N GLN A 81 -17.45 -17.64 3.75
CA GLN A 81 -17.03 -18.86 4.45
C GLN A 81 -17.25 -20.12 3.62
N GLU A 82 -18.38 -20.22 2.92
CA GLU A 82 -18.69 -21.34 2.04
C GLU A 82 -17.76 -21.37 0.81
N ALA A 83 -17.53 -20.21 0.18
CA ALA A 83 -16.57 -20.10 -0.93
C ALA A 83 -15.14 -20.42 -0.48
N MET A 84 -14.73 -19.96 0.69
CA MET A 84 -13.40 -20.24 1.26
C MET A 84 -13.25 -21.70 1.68
N ALA A 85 -14.31 -22.34 2.16
CA ALA A 85 -14.32 -23.78 2.42
C ALA A 85 -14.17 -24.58 1.12
N ALA A 86 -14.85 -24.16 0.03
CA ALA A 86 -14.70 -24.76 -1.28
C ALA A 86 -13.31 -24.52 -1.89
N VAL A 87 -12.74 -23.33 -1.71
CA VAL A 87 -11.36 -23.00 -2.12
C VAL A 87 -10.35 -23.83 -1.34
N ALA A 88 -10.52 -23.98 -0.03
CA ALA A 88 -9.67 -24.83 0.80
C ALA A 88 -9.78 -26.31 0.42
N ALA A 89 -10.97 -26.79 0.05
CA ALA A 89 -11.18 -28.14 -0.46
C ALA A 89 -10.45 -28.34 -1.82
N ALA A 90 -10.57 -27.38 -2.74
CA ALA A 90 -9.87 -27.40 -4.02
C ALA A 90 -8.33 -27.33 -3.85
N ALA A 91 -7.84 -26.57 -2.85
CA ALA A 91 -6.42 -26.53 -2.49
C ALA A 91 -5.92 -27.87 -1.96
N ALA A 92 -6.69 -28.51 -1.08
CA ALA A 92 -6.35 -29.81 -0.50
C ALA A 92 -6.28 -30.90 -1.57
N GLU A 93 -7.17 -30.86 -2.56
CA GLU A 93 -7.15 -31.77 -3.71
C GLU A 93 -5.94 -31.54 -4.62
N SER A 94 -5.57 -30.28 -4.87
CA SER A 94 -4.35 -29.94 -5.61
C SER A 94 -3.07 -30.36 -4.87
N ASN A 95 -3.03 -30.23 -3.54
CA ASN A 95 -1.88 -30.65 -2.73
C ASN A 95 -1.76 -32.19 -2.66
N LYS A 96 -2.87 -32.93 -2.61
CA LYS A 96 -2.87 -34.41 -2.72
C LYS A 96 -2.31 -34.88 -4.06
N ALA A 97 -2.65 -34.19 -5.16
CA ALA A 97 -2.12 -34.51 -6.49
C ALA A 97 -0.60 -34.27 -6.61
N ALA A 98 -0.06 -33.27 -5.89
CA ALA A 98 1.38 -33.01 -5.84
C ALA A 98 2.14 -34.01 -4.94
N ALA A 99 1.55 -34.41 -3.81
CA ALA A 99 2.13 -35.40 -2.91
C ALA A 99 2.16 -36.82 -3.50
N GLY A 100 1.19 -37.18 -4.36
CA GLY A 100 1.16 -38.46 -5.07
C GLY A 100 2.30 -38.69 -6.08
N ALA A 101 3.05 -37.64 -6.44
CA ALA A 101 4.16 -37.72 -7.38
C ALA A 101 5.55 -37.86 -6.72
N SER A 102 5.64 -37.86 -5.37
CA SER A 102 6.92 -38.02 -4.65
C SER A 102 6.80 -39.00 -3.47
N ALA A 103 6.61 -40.28 -3.77
CA ALA A 103 6.77 -41.34 -2.77
C ALA A 103 8.26 -41.71 -2.65
N GLY A 104 8.97 -41.15 -1.66
CA GLY A 104 10.37 -41.48 -1.38
C GLY A 104 10.85 -41.10 0.03
N ALA A 105 10.93 -42.11 0.90
CA ALA A 105 11.64 -42.21 2.19
C ALA A 105 11.13 -41.41 3.42
N PRO A 106 11.12 -42.02 4.63
CA PRO A 106 10.68 -41.35 5.86
C PRO A 106 11.85 -40.55 6.48
N SER A 107 11.75 -39.22 6.53
CA SER A 107 12.68 -38.39 7.29
C SER A 107 12.15 -38.13 8.70
N THR A 108 12.89 -38.55 9.72
CA THR A 108 12.63 -38.27 11.15
C THR A 108 13.05 -36.85 11.55
N GLY A 109 12.67 -35.86 10.75
CA GLY A 109 12.89 -34.44 11.03
C GLY A 109 11.57 -33.73 11.27
N ARG A 110 11.49 -32.92 12.33
CA ARG A 110 10.35 -32.03 12.62
C ARG A 110 9.93 -31.31 11.32
N ALA A 111 8.70 -31.53 10.89
CA ALA A 111 8.16 -30.95 9.66
C ALA A 111 8.38 -29.42 9.67
N PRO A 112 8.94 -28.82 8.60
CA PRO A 112 9.09 -27.38 8.51
C PRO A 112 7.72 -26.73 8.70
N ARG A 113 7.69 -25.62 9.46
CA ARG A 113 6.53 -24.74 9.58
C ARG A 113 6.05 -24.38 8.16
N GLU A 114 4.87 -24.83 7.76
CA GLU A 114 4.22 -24.29 6.56
C GLU A 114 3.74 -22.87 6.89
N ILE A 115 4.65 -21.90 6.79
CA ILE A 115 4.25 -20.51 6.65
C ILE A 115 3.53 -20.44 5.29
N PRO A 116 2.26 -19.98 5.21
CA PRO A 116 1.46 -20.08 3.98
C PRO A 116 2.09 -19.41 2.76
N PHE A 117 3.07 -18.52 2.98
CA PHE A 117 4.00 -17.98 2.00
C PHE A 117 5.39 -17.89 2.63
N PRO A 118 6.49 -18.06 1.86
CA PRO A 118 7.82 -17.78 2.38
C PRO A 118 7.87 -16.36 2.97
N GLU A 119 8.57 -16.20 4.09
CA GLU A 119 8.82 -14.87 4.65
C GLU A 119 9.63 -14.08 3.62
N LEU A 120 8.94 -13.20 2.88
CA LEU A 120 9.57 -12.38 1.86
C LEU A 120 10.43 -11.34 2.54
N ASP A 121 11.63 -11.13 2.02
CA ASP A 121 12.37 -9.91 2.27
C ASP A 121 11.78 -8.82 1.35
N PRO A 122 11.02 -7.85 1.89
CA PRO A 122 10.46 -6.77 1.08
C PRO A 122 11.55 -6.00 0.33
N SER A 123 12.80 -6.03 0.81
CA SER A 123 13.96 -5.38 0.18
C SER A 123 14.28 -5.91 -1.22
N GLU A 124 13.68 -7.02 -1.65
CA GLU A 124 13.78 -7.54 -3.01
C GLU A 124 12.75 -6.95 -3.98
N ALA A 125 11.68 -6.33 -3.47
CA ALA A 125 10.73 -5.61 -4.30
C ALA A 125 11.35 -4.31 -4.82
N ARG A 126 11.09 -4.02 -6.08
CA ARG A 126 11.68 -2.88 -6.79
C ARG A 126 10.60 -1.88 -7.13
N ILE A 127 10.85 -0.61 -6.86
CA ILE A 127 9.97 0.48 -7.28
C ILE A 127 10.71 1.43 -8.19
N ALA A 128 10.14 1.68 -9.35
CA ALA A 128 10.59 2.75 -10.23
C ALA A 128 10.25 4.10 -9.60
N MET A 129 11.15 5.06 -9.74
CA MET A 129 10.93 6.41 -9.23
C MET A 129 11.47 7.43 -10.22
N SER A 130 10.72 8.53 -10.41
CA SER A 130 11.22 9.66 -11.19
C SER A 130 12.58 10.10 -10.64
N ALA A 131 13.64 10.05 -11.44
CA ALA A 131 15.02 10.17 -10.95
C ALA A 131 15.29 11.52 -10.24
N CYS A 132 14.57 12.58 -10.59
CA CYS A 132 14.63 13.86 -9.89
C CYS A 132 14.15 13.79 -8.44
N LEU A 133 13.23 12.88 -8.10
CA LEU A 133 12.77 12.60 -6.73
C LEU A 133 13.81 11.85 -5.92
N LEU A 134 14.75 11.15 -6.55
CA LEU A 134 15.88 10.46 -5.91
C LEU A 134 17.10 11.38 -5.69
N GLY A 135 17.04 12.63 -6.13
CA GLY A 135 18.13 13.59 -5.99
C GLY A 135 19.06 13.69 -7.21
N HIS A 136 18.79 12.96 -8.30
CA HIS A 136 19.55 13.13 -9.54
C HIS A 136 19.27 14.52 -10.15
N GLU A 137 20.33 15.18 -10.62
CA GLU A 137 20.30 16.49 -11.27
C GLU A 137 19.81 16.41 -12.73
N VAL A 138 18.62 15.86 -12.92
CA VAL A 138 18.02 15.57 -14.24
C VAL A 138 16.90 16.53 -14.61
N ARG A 139 16.61 17.54 -13.79
CA ARG A 139 15.59 18.55 -14.14
C ARG A 139 16.09 19.45 -15.24
N TYR A 140 15.15 20.08 -15.95
CA TYR A 140 15.44 21.02 -17.03
C TYR A 140 16.42 22.13 -16.63
N ASN A 141 16.44 22.52 -15.36
CA ASN A 141 17.29 23.56 -14.78
C ASN A 141 18.60 23.03 -14.13
N LYS A 142 19.04 21.80 -14.42
CA LYS A 142 20.15 21.11 -13.74
C LYS A 142 19.98 20.88 -12.24
N GLY A 143 18.79 21.11 -11.69
CA GLY A 143 18.50 20.82 -10.30
C GLY A 143 17.93 19.42 -10.08
N HIS A 144 17.59 19.15 -8.82
CA HIS A 144 16.78 18.00 -8.41
C HIS A 144 15.52 18.45 -7.65
N CYS A 145 14.68 17.50 -7.27
CA CYS A 145 13.57 17.72 -6.33
C CYS A 145 13.46 16.52 -5.38
N HIS A 146 14.58 16.21 -4.73
CA HIS A 146 14.72 15.06 -3.83
C HIS A 146 13.60 15.03 -2.79
N ALA A 147 12.74 14.02 -2.88
CA ALA A 147 11.68 13.77 -1.92
C ALA A 147 12.22 12.97 -0.72
N ARG A 148 13.06 13.60 0.11
CA ARG A 148 13.80 12.94 1.19
C ARG A 148 12.93 12.09 2.13
N SER A 149 11.76 12.60 2.52
CA SER A 149 10.82 11.86 3.37
C SER A 149 10.38 10.55 2.71
N THR A 150 9.97 10.63 1.45
CA THR A 150 9.56 9.48 0.63
C THR A 150 10.71 8.50 0.39
N THR A 151 11.90 8.98 0.01
CA THR A 151 13.04 8.10 -0.28
C THR A 151 13.56 7.42 0.97
N ASN A 152 13.60 8.11 2.11
CA ASN A 152 14.02 7.53 3.38
C ASN A 152 13.03 6.46 3.84
N LEU A 153 11.73 6.74 3.73
CA LEU A 153 10.69 5.81 4.12
C LEU A 153 10.69 4.56 3.23
N LEU A 154 10.50 4.73 1.92
CA LEU A 154 10.37 3.61 1.00
C LEU A 154 11.70 2.87 0.82
N GLY A 155 12.84 3.54 0.94
CA GLY A 155 14.16 2.93 0.82
C GLY A 155 14.51 1.96 1.95
N THR A 156 13.80 2.01 3.08
CA THR A 156 13.93 0.97 4.13
C THR A 156 13.25 -0.35 3.75
N VAL A 157 12.35 -0.30 2.77
CA VAL A 157 11.49 -1.44 2.39
C VAL A 157 11.79 -1.92 0.98
N PHE A 158 12.14 -1.04 0.04
CA PHE A 158 12.21 -1.34 -1.38
C PHE A 158 13.50 -0.83 -2.03
N LYS A 159 13.89 -1.45 -3.14
CA LYS A 159 14.97 -0.97 -4.01
C LYS A 159 14.43 0.02 -5.04
N PHE A 160 15.16 1.11 -5.27
CA PHE A 160 14.76 2.13 -6.25
C PHE A 160 15.34 1.86 -7.64
N VAL A 161 14.52 2.10 -8.67
CA VAL A 161 14.93 2.12 -10.07
C VAL A 161 14.73 3.53 -10.62
N PRO A 162 15.79 4.32 -10.83
CA PRO A 162 15.66 5.69 -11.32
C PRO A 162 15.18 5.70 -12.78
N VAL A 163 14.18 6.52 -13.09
CA VAL A 163 13.67 6.70 -14.46
C VAL A 163 13.50 8.20 -14.74
N CYS A 164 14.02 8.68 -15.87
CA CYS A 164 13.75 10.03 -16.34
C CYS A 164 13.40 10.03 -17.83
N PRO A 165 12.11 10.04 -18.19
CA PRO A 165 11.69 9.94 -19.58
C PRO A 165 12.31 11.02 -20.47
N GLU A 166 12.44 12.24 -19.96
CA GLU A 166 12.98 13.39 -20.70
C GLU A 166 14.47 13.24 -21.04
N ILE A 167 15.27 12.65 -20.13
CA ILE A 167 16.68 12.36 -20.40
C ILE A 167 16.80 11.20 -21.37
N ASP A 168 15.99 10.16 -21.18
CA ASP A 168 16.08 8.94 -21.98
C ASP A 168 15.62 9.16 -23.43
N ILE A 169 14.75 10.14 -23.69
CA ILE A 169 14.45 10.61 -25.06
C ILE A 169 15.50 11.59 -25.61
N GLY A 170 16.61 11.81 -24.91
CA GLY A 170 17.78 12.54 -25.41
C GLY A 170 17.76 14.06 -25.24
N LEU A 171 16.93 14.63 -24.36
CA LEU A 171 16.88 16.09 -24.18
C LEU A 171 18.05 16.65 -23.35
N GLY A 172 18.72 15.82 -22.55
CA GLY A 172 19.85 16.22 -21.71
C GLY A 172 19.51 17.16 -20.53
N THR A 173 20.56 17.68 -19.89
CA THR A 173 20.49 18.61 -18.74
C THR A 173 21.60 19.69 -18.87
N PRO A 174 21.28 21.00 -19.00
CA PRO A 174 19.94 21.58 -18.95
C PRO A 174 19.18 21.32 -20.26
N ARG A 175 17.88 21.55 -20.24
CA ARG A 175 17.04 21.49 -21.45
C ARG A 175 15.93 22.52 -21.37
N PRO A 176 15.31 22.86 -22.50
CA PRO A 176 14.09 23.65 -22.49
C PRO A 176 12.94 23.00 -21.71
N THR A 177 12.00 23.82 -21.27
CA THR A 177 10.77 23.32 -20.64
C THR A 177 9.85 22.69 -21.67
N LEU A 178 9.15 21.61 -21.30
CA LEU A 178 8.11 21.01 -22.13
C LEU A 178 6.73 21.52 -21.70
N ARG A 179 5.79 21.56 -22.63
CA ARG A 179 4.38 21.86 -22.38
C ARG A 179 3.50 20.79 -23.03
N ILE A 180 2.33 20.55 -22.47
CA ILE A 180 1.28 19.81 -23.17
C ILE A 180 0.35 20.84 -23.82
N VAL A 181 0.16 20.77 -25.12
CA VAL A 181 -0.70 21.70 -25.89
C VAL A 181 -1.82 20.91 -26.57
N GLY A 182 -3.06 21.39 -26.53
CA GLY A 182 -4.20 20.79 -27.24
C GLY A 182 -4.77 21.70 -28.33
N ASP A 183 -5.71 21.19 -29.13
CA ASP A 183 -6.60 22.01 -29.97
C ASP A 183 -7.58 22.76 -29.03
N GLY A 184 -7.53 24.10 -29.08
CA GLY A 184 -8.27 25.00 -28.20
C GLY A 184 -9.81 24.89 -28.22
N ARG A 185 -10.43 24.07 -29.09
CA ARG A 185 -11.89 23.90 -29.13
C ARG A 185 -12.44 23.07 -27.96
N ASN A 186 -11.72 22.04 -27.51
CA ASN A 186 -12.18 21.13 -26.44
C ASN A 186 -11.84 21.61 -25.02
N LEU A 187 -11.03 22.66 -24.89
CA LEU A 187 -10.61 23.23 -23.62
C LEU A 187 -11.38 24.51 -23.24
N GLN A 188 -12.47 24.83 -23.95
CA GLN A 188 -13.35 25.95 -23.64
C GLN A 188 -14.05 25.77 -22.29
N ARG A 189 -14.42 26.89 -21.66
CA ARG A 189 -15.05 26.92 -20.33
C ARG A 189 -16.46 26.34 -20.43
N GLY A 190 -16.78 25.33 -19.60
CA GLY A 190 -18.09 24.65 -19.60
C GLY A 190 -18.14 23.32 -20.37
N HIS A 191 -17.06 22.95 -21.08
CA HIS A 191 -16.89 21.61 -21.64
C HIS A 191 -15.98 20.79 -20.71
N GLU A 192 -16.42 19.59 -20.33
CA GLU A 192 -15.60 18.56 -19.69
C GLU A 192 -15.16 17.57 -20.77
N PRO A 193 -14.03 17.81 -21.45
CA PRO A 193 -13.55 16.89 -22.47
C PRO A 193 -13.15 15.56 -21.83
N ASP A 194 -13.55 14.45 -22.45
CA ASP A 194 -13.07 13.13 -22.08
C ASP A 194 -11.55 13.06 -22.27
N MET A 195 -10.86 12.35 -21.38
CA MET A 195 -9.45 12.04 -21.53
C MET A 195 -9.14 11.32 -22.84
N GLU A 196 -10.06 10.49 -23.35
CA GLU A 196 -9.90 9.84 -24.64
C GLU A 196 -9.85 10.86 -25.80
N ASP A 197 -10.68 11.91 -25.75
CA ASP A 197 -10.68 12.95 -26.77
C ASP A 197 -9.49 13.90 -26.64
N LEU A 198 -9.12 14.26 -25.40
CA LEU A 198 -7.88 15.00 -25.16
C LEU A 198 -6.65 14.23 -25.65
N SER A 199 -6.67 12.89 -25.54
CA SER A 199 -5.54 12.05 -25.93
C SER A 199 -5.19 12.11 -27.41
N LYS A 200 -6.19 12.41 -28.26
CA LYS A 200 -6.09 12.49 -29.73
C LYS A 200 -5.52 13.84 -30.20
N ILE A 201 -5.72 14.89 -29.41
CA ILE A 201 -5.38 16.27 -29.80
C ILE A 201 -4.20 16.86 -29.02
N ALA A 202 -3.86 16.27 -27.88
CA ALA A 202 -2.75 16.75 -27.05
C ALA A 202 -1.41 16.39 -27.68
N ARG A 203 -0.47 17.33 -27.61
CA ARG A 203 0.91 17.19 -28.06
C ARG A 203 1.88 17.55 -26.94
N LEU A 204 2.95 16.78 -26.78
CA LEU A 204 4.08 17.14 -25.93
C LEU A 204 5.02 18.04 -26.74
N TYR A 205 5.05 19.32 -26.40
CA TYR A 205 5.65 20.36 -27.22
C TYR A 205 6.81 21.05 -26.50
N CYS A 206 7.89 21.33 -27.24
CA CYS A 206 9.04 22.10 -26.77
C CYS A 206 8.99 23.53 -27.34
N PRO A 207 8.66 24.56 -26.54
CA PRO A 207 8.45 25.92 -27.06
C PRO A 207 9.68 26.58 -27.66
N THR A 208 10.89 26.21 -27.23
CA THR A 208 12.12 26.86 -27.72
C THR A 208 12.64 26.26 -29.02
N THR A 209 12.37 24.98 -29.28
CA THR A 209 12.78 24.29 -30.51
C THR A 209 11.64 24.17 -31.52
N ASP A 210 10.42 24.52 -31.12
CA ASP A 210 9.19 24.34 -31.92
C ASP A 210 8.96 22.87 -32.34
N GLU A 211 9.38 21.93 -31.49
CA GLU A 211 9.31 20.50 -31.77
C GLU A 211 8.13 19.83 -31.06
N ASP A 212 7.46 18.94 -31.79
CA ASP A 212 6.52 17.97 -31.24
C ASP A 212 7.25 16.68 -30.87
N LEU A 213 7.29 16.37 -29.58
CA LEU A 213 7.97 15.22 -29.00
C LEU A 213 7.02 14.07 -28.66
N THR A 214 5.75 14.16 -29.08
CA THR A 214 4.69 13.22 -28.70
C THR A 214 5.03 11.78 -29.08
N GLU A 215 5.31 11.52 -30.35
CA GLU A 215 5.61 10.15 -30.83
C GLU A 215 6.88 9.60 -30.19
N LYS A 216 7.91 10.44 -30.03
CA LYS A 216 9.18 10.07 -29.38
C LYS A 216 8.94 9.63 -27.94
N MET A 217 8.16 10.40 -27.18
CA MET A 217 7.84 10.09 -25.78
C MET A 217 6.96 8.84 -25.66
N VAL A 218 5.94 8.68 -26.50
CA VAL A 218 5.04 7.52 -26.46
C VAL A 218 5.79 6.24 -26.83
N THR A 219 6.62 6.28 -27.87
CA THR A 219 7.42 5.13 -28.31
C THR A 219 8.40 4.71 -27.21
N TYR A 220 9.12 5.67 -26.64
CA TYR A 220 10.00 5.42 -25.50
C TYR A 220 9.22 4.84 -24.30
N ALA A 221 8.07 5.41 -23.96
CA ALA A 221 7.29 4.98 -22.80
C ALA A 221 6.84 3.52 -22.94
N LYS A 222 6.38 3.10 -24.13
CA LYS A 222 6.01 1.69 -24.39
C LYS A 222 7.19 0.75 -24.21
N ALA A 223 8.34 1.07 -24.82
CA ALA A 223 9.55 0.26 -24.65
C ALA A 223 9.99 0.20 -23.18
N LYS A 224 9.95 1.33 -22.48
CA LYS A 224 10.33 1.41 -21.07
C LYS A 224 9.39 0.62 -20.15
N VAL A 225 8.09 0.56 -20.45
CA VAL A 225 7.15 -0.28 -19.68
C VAL A 225 7.55 -1.75 -19.76
N GLU A 226 7.91 -2.25 -20.95
CA GLU A 226 8.38 -3.62 -21.14
C GLU A 226 9.74 -3.86 -20.44
N ASP A 227 10.66 -2.91 -20.50
CA ASP A 227 11.92 -2.99 -19.73
C ASP A 227 11.65 -3.12 -18.22
N LEU A 228 10.73 -2.31 -17.69
CA LEU A 228 10.37 -2.32 -16.26
C LEU A 228 9.69 -3.63 -15.86
N ARG A 229 8.88 -4.23 -16.74
CA ARG A 229 8.31 -5.58 -16.54
C ARG A 229 9.42 -6.62 -16.46
N GLY A 230 10.34 -6.62 -17.43
CA GLY A 230 11.48 -7.55 -17.46
C GLY A 230 12.42 -7.41 -16.27
N TYR A 231 12.60 -6.18 -15.76
CA TYR A 231 13.42 -5.91 -14.56
C TYR A 231 12.73 -6.31 -13.25
N GLY A 232 11.45 -6.72 -13.31
CA GLY A 232 10.65 -7.09 -12.14
C GLY A 232 10.34 -5.89 -11.25
N CYS A 233 9.90 -4.79 -11.85
CA CYS A 233 9.37 -3.64 -11.13
C CYS A 233 7.99 -3.94 -10.54
N ASP A 234 7.75 -3.53 -9.29
CA ASP A 234 6.56 -3.83 -8.51
C ASP A 234 5.73 -2.58 -8.17
N GLY A 235 6.20 -1.39 -8.56
CA GLY A 235 5.45 -0.15 -8.46
C GLY A 235 6.20 1.05 -9.04
N PHE A 236 5.52 2.18 -9.19
CA PHE A 236 6.11 3.42 -9.73
C PHE A 236 5.70 4.66 -8.91
N VAL A 237 6.68 5.46 -8.47
CA VAL A 237 6.47 6.80 -7.91
C VAL A 237 6.87 7.89 -8.91
N LEU A 238 5.87 8.61 -9.41
CA LEU A 238 6.03 9.63 -10.45
C LEU A 238 6.17 11.04 -9.87
N LYS A 239 6.87 11.92 -10.60
CA LYS A 239 6.94 13.35 -10.27
C LYS A 239 5.65 14.07 -10.67
N LYS A 240 4.96 14.66 -9.70
CA LYS A 240 3.74 15.46 -9.91
C LYS A 240 4.00 16.68 -10.81
N ASP A 241 2.95 17.12 -11.50
CA ASP A 241 2.91 18.29 -12.41
C ASP A 241 3.85 18.24 -13.62
N SER A 242 4.59 17.14 -13.83
CA SER A 242 5.48 16.99 -14.99
C SER A 242 4.68 16.74 -16.28
N PRO A 243 5.01 17.41 -17.40
CA PRO A 243 4.44 17.12 -18.73
C PRO A 243 4.65 15.67 -19.18
N SER A 244 5.67 15.02 -18.65
CA SER A 244 6.02 13.63 -18.95
C SER A 244 5.48 12.69 -17.88
N CYS A 245 5.80 12.94 -16.61
CA CYS A 245 5.56 12.00 -15.50
C CYS A 245 4.32 12.30 -14.66
N GLY A 246 3.69 13.47 -14.76
CA GLY A 246 2.62 13.85 -13.85
C GLY A 246 1.42 12.90 -13.97
N LEU A 247 1.05 12.25 -12.86
CA LEU A 247 0.03 11.20 -12.87
C LEU A 247 -1.39 11.74 -13.10
N ASP A 248 -1.66 12.96 -12.62
CA ASP A 248 -2.94 13.66 -12.74
C ASP A 248 -2.73 15.18 -12.66
N ARG A 249 -3.76 15.94 -13.08
CA ARG A 249 -3.84 17.42 -12.98
C ARG A 249 -2.67 18.16 -13.62
N VAL A 250 -2.04 17.56 -14.63
CA VAL A 250 -1.01 18.22 -15.43
C VAL A 250 -1.64 19.28 -16.32
N LYS A 251 -0.97 20.42 -16.45
CA LYS A 251 -1.46 21.56 -17.22
C LYS A 251 -1.37 21.28 -18.73
N ILE A 252 -2.53 21.35 -19.40
CA ILE A 252 -2.65 21.38 -20.86
C ILE A 252 -3.02 22.81 -21.30
N TYR A 253 -2.33 23.32 -22.32
CA TYR A 253 -2.49 24.66 -22.86
C TYR A 253 -3.31 24.64 -24.16
N GLN A 254 -4.08 25.69 -24.44
CA GLN A 254 -4.94 25.79 -25.63
C GLN A 254 -4.19 25.98 -26.96
N SER A 255 -2.93 26.41 -26.90
CA SER A 255 -2.07 26.60 -28.07
C SER A 255 -0.59 26.66 -27.66
N THR A 256 0.30 26.77 -28.64
CA THR A 256 1.74 26.96 -28.45
C THR A 256 2.12 28.39 -28.05
N ALA A 257 1.17 29.34 -28.06
CA ALA A 257 1.43 30.73 -27.69
C ALA A 257 1.91 30.84 -26.23
N GLU A 258 2.84 31.76 -25.99
CA GLU A 258 3.54 31.88 -24.70
C GLU A 258 2.58 32.04 -23.51
N ASN A 259 1.52 32.85 -23.70
CA ASN A 259 0.48 33.18 -22.73
C ASN A 259 -0.84 32.43 -22.96
N ALA A 260 -0.80 31.29 -23.66
CA ALA A 260 -1.99 30.48 -23.89
C ALA A 260 -2.66 30.10 -22.54
N PRO A 261 -3.99 30.25 -22.41
CA PRO A 261 -4.70 29.71 -21.26
C PRO A 261 -4.49 28.21 -21.16
N GLY A 262 -4.49 27.68 -19.94
CA GLY A 262 -4.35 26.24 -19.71
C GLY A 262 -5.17 25.74 -18.53
N ARG A 263 -5.48 24.44 -18.54
CA ARG A 263 -6.27 23.74 -17.52
C ARG A 263 -5.46 22.58 -16.94
N SER A 264 -5.50 22.42 -15.62
CA SER A 264 -4.81 21.34 -14.89
C SER A 264 -5.69 20.08 -14.82
N ILE A 265 -5.90 19.43 -15.96
CA ILE A 265 -6.84 18.30 -16.11
C ILE A 265 -6.21 17.06 -16.76
N TYR A 266 -4.96 17.14 -17.21
CA TYR A 266 -4.36 16.11 -18.06
C TYR A 266 -3.38 15.21 -17.28
N LYS A 267 -2.85 14.18 -17.96
CA LYS A 267 -1.79 13.30 -17.46
C LYS A 267 -0.54 13.46 -18.32
N GLY A 268 0.64 13.39 -17.71
CA GLY A 268 1.88 13.39 -18.47
C GLY A 268 1.94 12.22 -19.46
N PHE A 269 2.59 12.40 -20.60
CA PHE A 269 2.56 11.39 -21.68
C PHE A 269 3.14 10.05 -21.27
N PHE A 270 4.26 10.03 -20.54
CA PHE A 270 4.83 8.80 -20.01
C PHE A 270 3.90 8.15 -18.99
N ALA A 271 3.38 8.93 -18.04
CA ALA A 271 2.47 8.43 -17.01
C ALA A 271 1.19 7.83 -17.61
N ARG A 272 0.61 8.49 -18.64
CA ARG A 272 -0.56 8.00 -19.38
C ARG A 272 -0.28 6.66 -20.05
N THR A 273 0.84 6.54 -20.76
CA THR A 273 1.24 5.28 -21.40
C THR A 273 1.47 4.19 -20.37
N LEU A 274 2.19 4.48 -19.27
CA LEU A 274 2.46 3.53 -18.19
C LEU A 274 1.17 2.91 -17.62
N VAL A 275 0.20 3.74 -17.23
CA VAL A 275 -1.05 3.23 -16.61
C VAL A 275 -2.00 2.56 -17.61
N SER A 276 -1.82 2.82 -18.91
CA SER A 276 -2.59 2.18 -19.98
C SER A 276 -2.03 0.82 -20.35
N GLU A 277 -0.70 0.73 -20.54
CA GLU A 277 -0.01 -0.49 -20.96
C GLU A 277 0.14 -1.48 -19.79
N TRP A 278 0.26 -0.98 -18.56
CA TRP A 278 0.35 -1.81 -17.36
C TRP A 278 -0.56 -1.33 -16.23
N PRO A 279 -1.89 -1.55 -16.36
CA PRO A 279 -2.84 -1.01 -15.41
C PRO A 279 -2.71 -1.64 -14.03
N GLU A 280 -2.28 -2.89 -13.91
CA GLU A 280 -2.15 -3.61 -12.64
C GLU A 280 -0.94 -3.15 -11.81
N LEU A 281 -0.01 -2.41 -12.41
CA LEU A 281 1.11 -1.83 -11.68
C LEU A 281 0.62 -0.81 -10.66
N PRO A 282 1.06 -0.89 -9.39
CA PRO A 282 0.85 0.17 -8.42
C PRO A 282 1.57 1.45 -8.84
N VAL A 283 0.83 2.53 -9.07
CA VAL A 283 1.39 3.82 -9.51
C VAL A 283 0.87 4.95 -8.60
N THR A 284 1.78 5.80 -8.13
CA THR A 284 1.46 6.96 -7.29
C THR A 284 2.37 8.15 -7.62
N ASP A 285 2.15 9.29 -6.96
CA ASP A 285 2.99 10.48 -7.05
C ASP A 285 3.49 10.92 -5.65
N GLU A 286 4.51 11.77 -5.62
CA GLU A 286 5.11 12.21 -4.34
C GLU A 286 4.17 13.04 -3.46
N GLY A 287 3.11 13.61 -4.04
CA GLY A 287 2.08 14.35 -3.31
C GLY A 287 1.14 13.42 -2.55
N ARG A 288 0.63 12.37 -3.20
CA ARG A 288 -0.23 11.35 -2.56
C ARG A 288 0.47 10.62 -1.42
N LEU A 289 1.78 10.41 -1.54
CA LEU A 289 2.56 9.74 -0.49
C LEU A 289 2.71 10.57 0.81
N GLN A 290 2.28 11.83 0.83
CA GLN A 290 2.21 12.61 2.07
C GLN A 290 1.00 12.20 2.92
N ASP A 291 -0.07 11.72 2.28
CA ASP A 291 -1.24 11.16 2.96
C ASP A 291 -0.94 9.74 3.46
N GLU A 292 -1.29 9.45 4.72
CA GLU A 292 -0.96 8.18 5.37
C GLU A 292 -1.74 7.01 4.76
N ASP A 293 -3.04 7.16 4.55
CA ASP A 293 -3.88 6.10 4.00
C ASP A 293 -3.50 5.76 2.56
N ALA A 294 -3.25 6.77 1.71
CA ALA A 294 -2.81 6.56 0.33
C ALA A 294 -1.43 5.89 0.25
N ARG A 295 -0.52 6.27 1.15
CA ARG A 295 0.82 5.69 1.24
C ARG A 295 0.79 4.23 1.69
N ASP A 296 0.03 3.93 2.73
CA ASP A 296 -0.11 2.58 3.27
C ASP A 296 -0.76 1.66 2.23
N ASN A 297 -1.76 2.16 1.50
CA ASN A 297 -2.36 1.43 0.39
C ASN A 297 -1.37 1.17 -0.76
N PHE A 298 -0.54 2.17 -1.12
CA PHE A 298 0.48 1.99 -2.14
C PHE A 298 1.52 0.93 -1.74
N ILE A 299 2.02 0.97 -0.50
CA ILE A 299 2.97 -0.03 0.02
C ILE A 299 2.35 -1.43 -0.04
N ARG A 300 1.10 -1.57 0.40
CA ARG A 300 0.36 -2.84 0.35
C ARG A 300 0.22 -3.36 -1.07
N GLN A 301 -0.12 -2.50 -2.02
CA GLN A 301 -0.22 -2.84 -3.44
C GLN A 301 1.12 -3.36 -4.00
N VAL A 302 2.24 -2.68 -3.71
CA VAL A 302 3.58 -3.09 -4.16
C VAL A 302 3.95 -4.46 -3.60
N ILE A 303 3.69 -4.71 -2.31
CA ILE A 303 3.97 -6.01 -1.68
C ILE A 303 3.13 -7.12 -2.32
N CYS A 304 1.84 -6.87 -2.57
CA CYS A 304 0.98 -7.84 -3.25
C CYS A 304 1.46 -8.11 -4.68
N HIS A 305 1.91 -7.08 -5.40
CA HIS A 305 2.42 -7.20 -6.76
C HIS A 305 3.71 -8.03 -6.80
N HIS A 306 4.64 -7.72 -5.91
CA HIS A 306 5.89 -8.47 -5.76
C HIS A 306 5.64 -9.96 -5.50
N ARG A 307 4.69 -10.26 -4.61
CA ARG A 307 4.27 -11.63 -4.32
C ARG A 307 3.72 -12.35 -5.51
N TRP A 308 2.80 -11.70 -6.23
CA TRP A 308 2.24 -12.28 -7.43
C TRP A 308 3.33 -12.63 -8.44
N ARG A 309 4.32 -11.75 -8.62
CA ARG A 309 5.46 -11.97 -9.51
C ARG A 309 6.34 -13.17 -9.12
N LEU A 310 6.38 -13.52 -7.84
CA LEU A 310 7.14 -14.67 -7.33
C LEU A 310 6.32 -15.97 -7.31
N LEU A 311 5.03 -15.93 -7.66
CA LEU A 311 4.22 -17.13 -7.74
C LEU A 311 4.64 -18.01 -8.91
N ASP A 312 4.73 -19.31 -8.66
CA ASP A 312 4.70 -20.28 -9.74
C ASP A 312 3.34 -20.24 -10.47
N ASP A 313 3.30 -20.83 -11.66
CA ASP A 313 2.11 -20.83 -12.52
C ASP A 313 1.03 -21.83 -12.12
N SER A 314 1.21 -22.55 -11.01
CA SER A 314 0.24 -23.53 -10.56
C SER A 314 -1.03 -22.89 -10.01
N PHE A 315 -2.14 -23.61 -10.17
CA PHE A 315 -3.41 -23.26 -9.55
C PHE A 315 -3.31 -23.19 -8.02
N GLY A 316 -2.57 -24.12 -7.41
CA GLY A 316 -2.36 -24.15 -5.96
C GLY A 316 -1.68 -22.90 -5.42
N ALA A 317 -0.72 -22.34 -6.16
CA ALA A 317 -0.07 -21.08 -5.82
C ALA A 317 -1.05 -19.89 -5.85
N VAL A 318 -1.95 -19.82 -6.85
CA VAL A 318 -3.01 -18.78 -6.90
C VAL A 318 -3.97 -18.92 -5.73
N VAL A 319 -4.35 -20.14 -5.37
CA VAL A 319 -5.24 -20.38 -4.23
C VAL A 319 -4.58 -19.94 -2.92
N LYS A 320 -3.33 -20.35 -2.67
CA LYS A 320 -2.57 -19.90 -1.49
C LYS A 320 -2.43 -18.38 -1.45
N PHE A 321 -2.21 -17.74 -2.61
CA PHE A 321 -2.15 -16.28 -2.72
C PHE A 321 -3.50 -15.66 -2.33
N HIS A 322 -4.60 -16.18 -2.85
CA HIS A 322 -5.94 -15.71 -2.53
C HIS A 322 -6.25 -15.83 -1.04
N GLU A 323 -6.02 -17.00 -0.46
CA GLU A 323 -6.22 -17.24 0.97
C GLU A 323 -5.44 -16.22 1.80
N SER A 324 -4.15 -16.05 1.51
CA SER A 324 -3.26 -15.14 2.24
C SER A 324 -3.64 -13.67 2.13
N HIS A 325 -4.33 -13.25 1.07
CA HIS A 325 -4.71 -11.85 0.84
C HIS A 325 -6.22 -11.59 0.98
N LYS A 326 -7.01 -12.56 1.48
CA LYS A 326 -8.46 -12.42 1.57
C LYS A 326 -8.91 -11.25 2.44
N PHE A 327 -8.20 -10.96 3.54
CA PHE A 327 -8.52 -9.83 4.41
C PHE A 327 -8.15 -8.48 3.80
N VAL A 328 -7.12 -8.47 2.93
CA VAL A 328 -6.81 -7.30 2.10
C VAL A 328 -7.98 -7.04 1.14
N LEU A 329 -8.43 -8.07 0.41
CA LEU A 329 -9.58 -7.95 -0.48
C LEU A 329 -10.88 -7.61 0.27
N LEU A 330 -11.10 -8.15 1.47
CA LEU A 330 -12.27 -7.85 2.28
C LEU A 330 -12.31 -6.37 2.68
N ALA A 331 -11.17 -5.81 3.10
CA ALA A 331 -11.06 -4.38 3.40
C ALA A 331 -11.32 -3.54 2.14
N GLN A 332 -10.88 -4.04 1.00
CA GLN A 332 -10.78 -3.30 -0.24
C GLN A 332 -12.07 -3.28 -1.07
N ASP A 333 -12.57 -4.46 -1.39
CA ASP A 333 -13.78 -4.72 -2.15
C ASP A 333 -14.30 -6.14 -1.86
N PRO A 334 -15.25 -6.29 -0.92
CA PRO A 334 -15.88 -7.57 -0.58
C PRO A 334 -16.52 -8.27 -1.78
N ASN A 335 -16.96 -7.53 -2.80
CA ASN A 335 -17.56 -8.14 -3.99
C ASN A 335 -16.52 -8.84 -4.85
N THR A 336 -15.36 -8.20 -5.09
CA THR A 336 -14.23 -8.84 -5.76
C THR A 336 -13.73 -10.05 -4.97
N LEU A 337 -13.70 -10.00 -3.63
CA LEU A 337 -13.35 -11.17 -2.80
C LEU A 337 -14.25 -12.37 -3.14
N LYS A 338 -15.57 -12.20 -3.09
CA LYS A 338 -16.54 -13.25 -3.43
C LYS A 338 -16.39 -13.75 -4.86
N GLU A 339 -16.25 -12.83 -5.81
CA GLU A 339 -16.12 -13.17 -7.23
C GLU A 339 -14.88 -14.04 -7.47
N LEU A 340 -13.73 -13.63 -6.94
CA LEU A 340 -12.48 -14.37 -7.06
C LEU A 340 -12.53 -15.71 -6.31
N GLY A 341 -13.16 -15.77 -5.13
CA GLY A 341 -13.38 -17.01 -4.39
C GLY A 341 -14.21 -18.02 -5.20
N ARG A 342 -15.33 -17.58 -5.79
CA ARG A 342 -16.16 -18.43 -6.68
C ARG A 342 -15.41 -18.88 -7.93
N MET A 343 -14.54 -18.03 -8.49
CA MET A 343 -13.70 -18.38 -9.63
C MET A 343 -12.78 -19.56 -9.30
N LEU A 344 -12.16 -19.54 -8.12
CA LEU A 344 -11.26 -20.60 -7.66
C LEU A 344 -12.01 -21.86 -7.21
N ALA A 345 -13.20 -21.72 -6.61
CA ALA A 345 -14.02 -22.83 -6.13
C ALA A 345 -14.45 -23.81 -7.24
N LYS A 346 -14.49 -23.36 -8.51
CA LYS A 346 -14.78 -24.22 -9.68
C LYS A 346 -13.66 -25.21 -10.01
N GLY A 347 -12.52 -25.13 -9.33
CA GLY A 347 -11.44 -26.11 -9.40
C GLY A 347 -10.44 -25.89 -10.53
N LYS A 348 -9.35 -26.66 -10.46
CA LYS A 348 -8.15 -26.53 -11.30
C LYS A 348 -8.44 -26.67 -12.80
N ALA A 349 -9.28 -27.63 -13.19
CA ALA A 349 -9.59 -27.89 -14.61
C ALA A 349 -10.26 -26.67 -15.25
N HIS A 350 -11.34 -26.17 -14.62
CA HIS A 350 -12.04 -24.97 -15.09
C HIS A 350 -11.11 -23.75 -15.17
N PHE A 351 -10.26 -23.57 -14.16
CA PHE A 351 -9.33 -22.45 -14.11
C PHE A 351 -8.31 -22.46 -15.27
N ALA A 352 -7.79 -23.64 -15.62
CA ALA A 352 -6.87 -23.81 -16.74
C ALA A 352 -7.57 -23.68 -18.10
N GLU A 353 -8.68 -24.39 -18.30
CA GLU A 353 -9.45 -24.39 -19.56
C GLU A 353 -9.89 -22.99 -20.00
N ASN A 354 -10.22 -22.13 -19.04
CA ASN A 354 -10.71 -20.77 -19.29
C ASN A 354 -9.62 -19.70 -19.18
N ASN A 355 -8.34 -20.09 -19.01
CA ASN A 355 -7.20 -19.20 -18.85
C ASN A 355 -7.47 -18.08 -17.80
N LEU A 356 -7.89 -18.47 -16.60
CA LEU A 356 -8.39 -17.52 -15.59
C LEU A 356 -7.30 -16.81 -14.79
N ARG A 357 -6.03 -17.21 -14.89
CA ARG A 357 -4.92 -16.57 -14.14
C ARG A 357 -4.76 -15.08 -14.47
N PRO A 358 -4.71 -14.63 -15.74
CA PRO A 358 -4.68 -13.20 -16.06
C PRO A 358 -5.95 -12.46 -15.64
N VAL A 359 -7.12 -13.11 -15.70
CA VAL A 359 -8.40 -12.51 -15.27
C VAL A 359 -8.41 -12.29 -13.75
N TYR A 360 -7.94 -13.28 -12.98
CA TYR A 360 -7.74 -13.18 -11.54
C TYR A 360 -6.78 -12.03 -11.22
N TYR A 361 -5.59 -12.01 -11.86
CA TYR A 361 -4.58 -10.96 -11.69
C TYR A 361 -5.20 -9.57 -11.89
N ARG A 362 -5.87 -9.37 -13.03
CA ARG A 362 -6.51 -8.09 -13.35
C ARG A 362 -7.49 -7.66 -12.27
N LYS A 363 -8.45 -8.52 -11.93
CA LYS A 363 -9.50 -8.21 -10.94
C LYS A 363 -8.93 -7.91 -9.57
N PHE A 364 -7.97 -8.72 -9.12
CA PHE A 364 -7.29 -8.53 -7.84
C PHE A 364 -6.61 -7.16 -7.75
N PHE A 365 -5.75 -6.81 -8.72
CA PHE A 365 -5.01 -5.55 -8.67
C PHE A 365 -5.87 -4.33 -8.97
N MET A 366 -6.98 -4.48 -9.73
CA MET A 366 -7.94 -3.38 -9.87
C MET A 366 -8.68 -3.09 -8.56
N ALA A 367 -9.06 -4.12 -7.79
CA ALA A 367 -9.68 -3.92 -6.49
C ALA A 367 -8.75 -3.12 -5.56
N LEU A 368 -7.45 -3.45 -5.51
CA LEU A 368 -6.47 -2.78 -4.63
C LEU A 368 -6.26 -1.27 -4.89
N LYS A 369 -6.74 -0.73 -6.01
CA LYS A 369 -6.61 0.71 -6.32
C LYS A 369 -7.54 1.61 -5.53
N VAL A 370 -8.62 1.06 -4.98
CA VAL A 370 -9.58 1.80 -4.15
C VAL A 370 -8.89 2.28 -2.85
N LEU A 371 -9.29 3.41 -2.29
CA LEU A 371 -8.86 3.76 -0.91
C LEU A 371 -9.88 3.20 0.08
N VAL A 372 -9.37 2.66 1.18
CA VAL A 372 -10.20 2.02 2.21
C VAL A 372 -10.49 3.03 3.30
N GLY A 373 -11.77 3.20 3.62
CA GLY A 373 -12.18 4.01 4.77
C GLY A 373 -12.05 3.22 6.09
N ARG A 374 -11.96 3.94 7.21
CA ARG A 374 -11.75 3.35 8.55
C ARG A 374 -12.77 2.27 8.90
N GLY A 375 -14.05 2.49 8.61
CA GLY A 375 -15.12 1.52 8.92
C GLY A 375 -14.88 0.13 8.31
N ARG A 376 -14.34 0.06 7.09
CA ARG A 376 -13.98 -1.22 6.44
C ARG A 376 -12.78 -1.88 7.13
N HIS A 377 -11.78 -1.10 7.53
CA HIS A 377 -10.66 -1.60 8.32
C HIS A 377 -11.12 -2.12 9.69
N VAL A 378 -12.01 -1.41 10.38
CA VAL A 378 -12.61 -1.83 11.67
C VAL A 378 -13.36 -3.15 11.51
N ASN A 379 -14.16 -3.30 10.46
CA ASN A 379 -14.86 -4.55 10.16
C ASN A 379 -13.87 -5.72 10.03
N VAL A 380 -12.83 -5.57 9.19
CA VAL A 380 -11.81 -6.60 9.02
C VAL A 380 -11.09 -6.92 10.34
N LEU A 381 -10.74 -5.91 11.14
CA LEU A 381 -10.09 -6.10 12.44
C LEU A 381 -11.00 -6.88 13.40
N ARG A 382 -12.29 -6.51 13.50
CA ARG A 382 -13.27 -7.23 14.33
C ARG A 382 -13.48 -8.67 13.84
N ARG A 383 -13.48 -8.90 12.53
CA ARG A 383 -13.55 -10.24 11.94
C ARG A 383 -12.34 -11.09 12.35
N ILE A 384 -11.13 -10.52 12.27
CA ILE A 384 -9.91 -11.19 12.74
C ILE A 384 -10.02 -11.50 14.23
N CYS A 385 -10.46 -10.54 15.06
CA CYS A 385 -10.66 -10.73 16.50
C CYS A 385 -11.60 -11.90 16.82
N GLY A 386 -12.65 -12.10 16.02
CA GLY A 386 -13.58 -13.22 16.19
C GLY A 386 -12.88 -14.59 16.16
N TYR A 387 -11.86 -14.75 15.32
CA TYR A 387 -11.06 -15.99 15.27
C TYR A 387 -10.09 -16.14 16.44
N VAL A 388 -9.64 -15.03 17.05
CA VAL A 388 -8.60 -15.02 18.09
C VAL A 388 -9.20 -15.07 19.49
N LYS A 389 -10.44 -14.60 19.67
CA LYS A 389 -11.15 -14.49 20.95
C LYS A 389 -11.09 -15.74 21.83
N PRO A 390 -11.27 -16.98 21.32
CA PRO A 390 -11.28 -18.17 22.18
C PRO A 390 -9.97 -18.40 22.94
N ASN A 391 -8.86 -17.94 22.38
CA ASN A 391 -7.50 -18.30 22.83
C ASN A 391 -6.69 -17.06 23.28
N ALA A 392 -7.36 -15.92 23.45
CA ALA A 392 -6.73 -14.65 23.76
C ALA A 392 -6.61 -14.41 25.27
N ASP A 393 -5.48 -13.84 25.68
CA ASP A 393 -5.37 -13.18 26.98
C ASP A 393 -6.41 -12.05 27.10
N ALA A 394 -7.19 -12.05 28.18
CA ALA A 394 -8.34 -11.17 28.33
C ALA A 394 -7.97 -9.69 28.37
N GLU A 395 -6.84 -9.35 28.99
CA GLU A 395 -6.35 -7.97 29.11
C GLU A 395 -5.84 -7.45 27.75
N LEU A 396 -5.08 -8.28 27.02
CA LEU A 396 -4.60 -7.95 25.69
C LEU A 396 -5.75 -7.86 24.67
N TYR A 397 -6.75 -8.74 24.76
CA TYR A 397 -7.95 -8.69 23.93
C TYR A 397 -8.77 -7.41 24.17
N ALA A 398 -8.96 -7.02 25.44
CA ALA A 398 -9.63 -5.76 25.79
C ALA A 398 -8.86 -4.55 25.26
N SER A 399 -7.53 -4.57 25.36
CA SER A 399 -6.65 -3.52 24.81
C SER A 399 -6.78 -3.42 23.28
N LEU A 400 -6.87 -4.56 22.58
CA LEU A 400 -7.09 -4.59 21.14
C LEU A 400 -8.47 -4.03 20.75
N GLN A 401 -9.54 -4.39 21.45
CA GLN A 401 -10.87 -3.83 21.18
C GLN A 401 -10.87 -2.30 21.36
N GLY A 402 -10.31 -1.81 22.47
CA GLY A 402 -10.16 -0.37 22.69
C GLY A 402 -9.34 0.32 21.61
N ALA A 403 -8.26 -0.30 21.12
CA ALA A 403 -7.47 0.26 20.02
C ALA A 403 -8.21 0.27 18.67
N ILE A 404 -9.13 -0.68 18.44
CA ILE A 404 -9.99 -0.70 17.24
C ILE A 404 -11.01 0.44 17.30
N ASP A 405 -11.61 0.67 18.47
CA ASP A 405 -12.57 1.76 18.67
C ASP A 405 -11.85 3.12 18.59
N ASP A 406 -10.69 3.29 19.23
CA ASP A 406 -9.87 4.50 19.10
C ASP A 406 -9.46 4.76 17.64
N TYR A 407 -9.20 3.71 16.84
CA TYR A 407 -8.90 3.85 15.42
C TYR A 407 -10.13 4.29 14.62
N ASN A 408 -11.29 3.71 14.92
CA ASN A 408 -12.57 4.10 14.31
C ASN A 408 -12.82 5.62 14.50
N ASP A 409 -12.57 6.09 15.71
CA ASP A 409 -12.78 7.49 16.11
C ASP A 409 -11.63 8.41 15.64
N GLY A 410 -10.54 7.84 15.09
CA GLY A 410 -9.41 8.60 14.56
C GLY A 410 -8.38 9.06 15.56
N LEU A 411 -8.46 8.54 16.79
CA LEU A 411 -7.55 8.88 17.89
C LEU A 411 -6.18 8.20 17.72
N VAL A 412 -6.15 7.04 17.06
CA VAL A 412 -4.91 6.30 16.78
C VAL A 412 -4.84 5.85 15.31
N PRO A 413 -3.63 5.68 14.74
CA PRO A 413 -3.46 5.15 13.40
C PRO A 413 -3.68 3.63 13.32
N LEU A 414 -3.98 3.11 12.13
CA LEU A 414 -4.27 1.69 11.87
C LEU A 414 -3.16 0.74 12.36
N VAL A 415 -1.92 1.21 12.37
CA VAL A 415 -0.77 0.43 12.84
C VAL A 415 -0.87 0.00 14.31
N VAL A 416 -1.61 0.73 15.16
CA VAL A 416 -1.78 0.39 16.59
C VAL A 416 -2.56 -0.92 16.76
N PRO A 417 -3.81 -1.06 16.30
CA PRO A 417 -4.54 -2.33 16.41
C PRO A 417 -3.84 -3.47 15.65
N LEU A 418 -3.18 -3.20 14.52
CA LEU A 418 -2.40 -4.23 13.80
C LEU A 418 -1.19 -4.73 14.60
N THR A 419 -0.52 -3.85 15.34
CA THR A 419 0.61 -4.24 16.20
C THR A 419 0.13 -5.12 17.36
N LEU A 420 -1.01 -4.79 17.97
CA LEU A 420 -1.60 -5.63 19.02
C LEU A 420 -2.00 -7.00 18.50
N LEU A 421 -2.64 -7.08 17.32
CA LEU A 421 -2.92 -8.34 16.64
C LEU A 421 -1.64 -9.16 16.38
N GLN A 422 -0.56 -8.49 15.98
CA GLN A 422 0.73 -9.15 15.78
C GLN A 422 1.31 -9.70 17.09
N VAL A 423 1.25 -8.94 18.19
CA VAL A 423 1.67 -9.40 19.51
C VAL A 423 0.85 -10.62 19.94
N MET A 424 -0.48 -10.56 19.80
CA MET A 424 -1.37 -11.69 20.10
C MET A 424 -1.02 -12.93 19.29
N SER A 425 -0.72 -12.78 18.00
CA SER A 425 -0.36 -13.91 17.14
C SER A 425 0.88 -14.67 17.60
N ARG A 426 1.79 -14.00 18.33
CA ARG A 426 3.01 -14.62 18.86
C ARG A 426 2.77 -15.37 20.16
N SER A 427 1.66 -15.09 20.83
CA SER A 427 1.30 -15.67 22.13
C SER A 427 0.41 -16.91 22.00
N LEU A 428 -0.11 -17.23 20.81
CA LEU A 428 -0.95 -18.42 20.60
C LEU A 428 -0.10 -19.71 20.56
N PRO A 429 -0.59 -20.80 21.17
CA PRO A 429 0.07 -22.11 21.10
C PRO A 429 0.08 -22.60 19.65
N THR A 430 1.21 -23.17 19.22
CA THR A 430 1.32 -23.69 17.85
C THR A 430 0.55 -25.01 17.74
N SER A 431 -0.12 -25.25 16.61
CA SER A 431 -0.84 -26.51 16.32
C SER A 431 0.02 -27.79 16.34
N ALA A 432 1.33 -27.65 16.59
CA ALA A 432 2.30 -28.73 16.76
C ALA A 432 2.63 -29.03 18.24
N GLU A 433 2.01 -28.33 19.20
CA GLU A 433 2.08 -28.67 20.62
C GLU A 433 1.02 -29.74 20.94
N GLU A 434 1.43 -30.80 21.65
CA GLU A 434 0.50 -31.83 22.13
C GLU A 434 -0.60 -31.17 22.99
N GLY A 435 -1.84 -31.19 22.50
CA GLY A 435 -3.00 -30.60 23.17
C GLY A 435 -3.69 -29.43 22.44
N ALA A 436 -3.22 -29.01 21.26
CA ALA A 436 -3.88 -27.96 20.47
C ALA A 436 -5.31 -28.35 20.07
N THR A 437 -6.28 -27.48 20.39
CA THR A 437 -7.70 -27.66 20.06
C THR A 437 -7.97 -27.29 18.58
N THR A 438 -9.15 -27.69 18.07
CA THR A 438 -9.61 -27.24 16.73
C THR A 438 -9.71 -25.73 16.63
N ASP A 439 -10.00 -25.05 17.74
CA ASP A 439 -10.12 -23.60 17.82
C ASP A 439 -8.73 -22.92 17.77
N ASP A 440 -7.70 -23.54 18.35
CA ASP A 440 -6.30 -23.08 18.26
C ASP A 440 -5.78 -23.12 16.81
N ALA A 441 -6.11 -24.18 16.07
CA ALA A 441 -5.73 -24.31 14.67
C ALA A 441 -6.44 -23.27 13.79
N ALA A 442 -7.73 -23.00 14.03
CA ALA A 442 -8.49 -21.99 13.32
C ALA A 442 -7.98 -20.56 13.60
N ALA A 443 -7.70 -20.25 14.87
CA ALA A 443 -7.13 -18.97 15.29
C ALA A 443 -5.75 -18.72 14.66
N THR A 444 -4.88 -19.74 14.68
CA THR A 444 -3.55 -19.71 14.06
C THR A 444 -3.65 -19.50 12.56
N LYS A 445 -4.52 -20.25 11.86
CA LYS A 445 -4.75 -20.09 10.43
C LYS A 445 -5.28 -18.69 10.08
N ALA A 446 -6.22 -18.18 10.86
CA ALA A 446 -6.79 -16.85 10.66
C ALA A 446 -5.74 -15.74 10.85
N LEU A 447 -4.87 -15.85 11.85
CA LEU A 447 -3.80 -14.87 12.09
C LEU A 447 -2.65 -14.98 11.09
N LEU A 448 -2.30 -16.18 10.63
CA LEU A 448 -1.39 -16.37 9.50
C LEU A 448 -1.96 -15.75 8.22
N THR A 449 -3.27 -15.90 8.00
CA THR A 449 -3.98 -15.29 6.88
C THR A 449 -4.06 -13.76 7.04
N ALA A 450 -4.28 -13.26 8.25
CA ALA A 450 -4.26 -11.84 8.57
C ALA A 450 -2.85 -11.26 8.57
N SER A 451 -1.81 -12.09 8.62
CA SER A 451 -0.42 -11.67 8.63
C SER A 451 -0.11 -10.75 7.47
N GLU A 452 -0.74 -10.97 6.31
CA GLU A 452 -0.50 -10.13 5.14
C GLU A 452 -1.25 -8.81 5.14
N TYR A 453 -2.40 -8.79 5.78
CA TYR A 453 -3.08 -7.54 6.12
C TYR A 453 -2.28 -6.73 7.16
N ILE A 454 -1.66 -7.42 8.14
CA ILE A 454 -0.83 -6.83 9.20
C ILE A 454 0.53 -6.33 8.67
N LYS A 455 1.23 -7.14 7.86
CA LYS A 455 2.55 -6.80 7.28
C LYS A 455 2.45 -5.74 6.18
N GLY A 456 1.31 -5.66 5.50
CA GLY A 456 1.03 -4.64 4.48
C GLY A 456 0.75 -3.26 5.05
N ALA A 457 0.58 -3.12 6.37
CA ALA A 457 0.63 -1.82 7.03
C ALA A 457 2.10 -1.48 7.33
N PRO A 458 2.57 -0.28 6.98
CA PRO A 458 3.91 0.12 7.36
C PRO A 458 3.99 0.05 8.87
N ARG A 459 4.87 -0.83 9.36
CA ARG A 459 5.40 -0.74 10.72
C ARG A 459 5.67 0.73 10.93
N SER A 460 5.05 1.35 11.94
CA SER A 460 5.34 2.73 12.27
C SER A 460 6.85 2.82 12.33
N LEU A 461 7.43 3.60 11.42
CA LEU A 461 8.83 3.49 11.01
C LEU A 461 9.80 4.01 12.10
N LYS A 462 9.37 3.94 13.36
CA LYS A 462 10.12 4.20 14.59
C LYS A 462 10.46 2.92 15.37
N ALA A 463 9.77 1.80 15.13
CA ALA A 463 9.96 0.60 15.95
C ALA A 463 11.24 -0.20 15.61
N HIS A 464 11.74 -0.13 14.37
CA HIS A 464 12.96 -0.86 13.98
C HIS A 464 14.26 -0.20 14.47
N THR A 465 14.24 1.11 14.73
CA THR A 465 15.42 1.84 15.23
C THR A 465 15.67 1.58 16.73
N ALA A 466 14.65 1.17 17.49
CA ALA A 466 14.74 1.00 18.93
C ALA A 466 15.15 -0.42 19.39
N ILE A 467 14.97 -1.45 18.54
CA ILE A 467 15.22 -2.84 18.93
C ILE A 467 16.63 -3.31 18.52
N SER A 468 17.23 -2.75 17.47
CA SER A 468 18.62 -3.08 17.07
C SER A 468 19.69 -2.32 17.88
N SER A 469 19.35 -1.20 18.51
CA SER A 469 20.29 -0.35 19.27
C SER A 469 20.39 -0.69 20.77
N ARG A 470 19.62 -1.66 21.29
CA ARG A 470 19.62 -2.03 22.73
C ARG A 470 20.23 -3.38 23.09
N THR A 471 20.91 -4.07 22.16
CA THR A 471 21.63 -5.33 22.47
C THR A 471 23.15 -5.21 22.49
N LYS A 472 23.71 -3.99 22.49
CA LYS A 472 25.11 -3.75 22.87
C LYS A 472 25.21 -3.13 24.25
N THR A 473 24.78 -3.87 25.27
CA THR A 473 25.23 -3.59 26.64
C THR A 473 26.61 -4.24 26.79
N THR A 474 27.65 -3.49 26.50
CA THR A 474 29.00 -3.78 27.01
C THR A 474 28.91 -3.82 28.53
N VAL A 475 29.00 -5.01 29.10
CA VAL A 475 29.25 -5.20 30.53
C VAL A 475 30.68 -4.71 30.79
N PRO A 476 30.90 -3.67 31.61
CA PRO A 476 32.25 -3.28 31.99
C PRO A 476 32.79 -4.33 32.96
N VAL A 477 33.75 -5.12 32.51
CA VAL A 477 34.55 -5.99 33.38
C VAL A 477 35.50 -5.10 34.17
N VAL A 478 35.15 -4.84 35.44
CA VAL A 478 36.06 -4.22 36.40
C VAL A 478 37.10 -5.27 36.80
N VAL A 479 38.30 -5.17 36.22
CA VAL A 479 39.47 -5.92 36.68
C VAL A 479 40.03 -5.19 37.91
N LYS A 480 39.78 -5.73 39.11
CA LYS A 480 40.54 -5.39 40.31
C LYS A 480 41.94 -5.99 40.17
N THR A 481 42.95 -5.16 39.97
CA THR A 481 44.36 -5.51 40.15
C THR A 481 44.70 -5.51 41.64
N ALA A 482 45.17 -6.65 42.14
CA ALA A 482 45.83 -6.78 43.44
C ALA A 482 47.19 -7.49 43.23
N GLY A 483 48.26 -6.88 43.73
CA GLY A 483 49.66 -7.36 43.74
C GLY A 483 50.40 -7.04 42.44
N ILE A 484 51.49 -6.27 42.40
CA ILE A 484 52.55 -5.96 43.39
C ILE A 484 52.85 -4.46 43.35
#